data_AF-A0A840Y648-F1
#
_entry.id   AF-A0A840Y648-F1
#
_cell.length_a   1.000
_cell.length_b   1.000
_cell.length_c   1.000
_cell.angle_alpha   90.00
_cell.angle_beta   90.00
_cell.angle_gamma   90.00
#
_symmetry.space_group_name_H-M   'P 1'
#
loop_
_entity.id
_entity.type
_entity.pdbx_description
1 polymer ?
#
loop_
_entity_poly.entity_id
_entity_poly.type
_entity_poly.pdbx_seq_one_letter_code
_entity_poly.pdbx_strand_id
1 'polypeptide(L)' 'MVTRSEILVLGLTAGVVGSLVGGLMLYAGLALVMAGNHALGWLIALPAAPAGGGLGLLLARKLARKM' A
#
# COMPACT_ATOMS: atom_id res chain seq x y z
N MET A 1 -6.98 -10.17 -23.47
CA MET A 1 -6.94 -11.49 -22.81
C MET A 1 -5.93 -11.45 -21.68
N VAL A 2 -6.39 -11.69 -20.44
CA VAL A 2 -5.54 -11.74 -19.24
C VAL A 2 -5.13 -13.19 -18.95
N THR A 3 -3.86 -13.41 -18.64
CA THR A 3 -3.27 -14.72 -18.32
C THR A 3 -3.20 -14.97 -16.82
N ARG A 4 -3.14 -16.26 -16.41
CA ARG A 4 -2.93 -16.64 -15.00
C ARG A 4 -1.63 -16.06 -14.43
N SER A 5 -0.59 -16.01 -15.26
CA SER A 5 0.71 -15.43 -14.88
C SER A 5 0.58 -13.96 -14.49
N GLU A 6 -0.17 -13.16 -15.26
CA GLU A 6 -0.41 -11.74 -14.94
C GLU A 6 -1.18 -11.54 -13.63
N ILE A 7 -2.09 -12.44 -13.28
CA ILE A 7 -2.82 -12.40 -11.99
C ILE A 7 -1.87 -12.68 -10.82
N LEU A 8 -0.98 -13.67 -10.96
CA LEU A 8 0.02 -13.99 -9.94
C LEU A 8 1.02 -12.84 -9.75
N VAL A 9 1.49 -12.26 -10.86
CA VAL A 9 2.39 -11.09 -10.82
C VAL A 9 1.68 -9.88 -10.20
N LEU A 10 0.40 -9.67 -10.48
CA LEU A 10 -0.38 -8.62 -9.83
C LEU A 10 -0.43 -8.82 -8.32
N GLY A 11 -0.75 -10.03 -7.85
CA GLY A 11 -0.80 -10.34 -6.42
C GLY A 11 0.55 -10.11 -5.72
N LEU A 12 1.64 -10.63 -6.30
CA LEU A 12 2.99 -10.46 -5.76
C LEU A 12 3.40 -8.98 -5.72
N THR A 13 3.18 -8.26 -6.83
CA THR A 13 3.55 -6.85 -6.94
C THR A 13 2.72 -5.99 -5.98
N ALA A 14 1.41 -6.21 -5.91
CA ALA A 14 0.53 -5.49 -4.99
C ALA A 14 0.89 -5.76 -3.52
N GLY A 15 1.23 -7.01 -3.17
CA GLY A 15 1.66 -7.38 -1.83
C GLY A 15 2.99 -6.73 -1.43
N VAL A 16 4.01 -6.81 -2.29
CA VAL A 16 5.33 -6.21 -2.01
C VAL A 16 5.25 -4.69 -1.96
N VAL A 17 4.61 -4.06 -2.94
CA VAL A 17 4.48 -2.60 -2.96
C VAL A 17 3.61 -2.10 -1.82
N GLY A 18 2.49 -2.78 -1.54
CA GLY A 18 1.58 -2.42 -0.46
C GLY A 18 2.23 -2.55 0.93
N SER A 19 3.00 -3.62 1.16
CA SER A 19 3.72 -3.82 2.43
C SER A 19 4.89 -2.86 2.60
N LEU A 20 5.63 -2.53 1.54
CA LEU A 20 6.67 -1.51 1.60
C LEU A 20 6.10 -0.13 1.89
N VAL A 21 5.11 0.32 1.12
CA VAL A 21 4.54 1.67 1.29
C VAL A 21 3.77 1.78 2.61
N GLY A 22 2.83 0.86 2.85
CA GLY A 22 2.01 0.88 4.07
C GLY A 22 2.83 0.59 5.32
N GLY A 23 3.75 -0.37 5.27
CA GLY A 23 4.62 -0.70 6.40
C GLY A 23 5.55 0.46 6.78
N LEU A 24 6.19 1.11 5.80
CA LEU A 24 7.08 2.25 6.07
C LEU A 24 6.30 3.48 6.55
N MET A 25 5.12 3.77 6.00
CA MET A 25 4.27 4.85 6.50
C MET A 25 3.80 4.58 7.93
N LEU A 26 3.35 3.36 8.23
CA LEU A 26 2.92 2.99 9.57
C LEU A 26 4.07 3.11 10.57
N TYR A 27 5.25 2.58 10.21
CA TYR A 27 6.45 2.68 11.03
C TYR A 27 6.84 4.14 11.29
N ALA A 28 6.94 4.96 10.25
CA ALA A 28 7.33 6.37 10.38
C ALA A 28 6.31 7.17 11.20
N GLY A 29 5.01 6.95 10.96
CA GLY A 29 3.94 7.59 11.71
C GLY A 29 3.96 7.22 13.19
N LEU A 30 4.07 5.93 13.51
CA LEU A 30 4.17 5.47 14.91
C LEU A 30 5.45 5.96 15.59
N ALA A 31 6.57 6.02 14.89
CA ALA A 31 7.81 6.58 15.43
C ALA A 31 7.64 8.06 15.85
N LEU A 32 6.92 8.85 15.04
CA LEU A 32 6.60 10.25 15.36
C LEU A 32 5.62 10.38 16.53
N VAL A 33 4.61 9.50 16.62
CA VAL A 33 3.71 9.46 17.79
C VAL A 33 4.50 9.17 19.07
N MET A 34 5.38 8.17 19.03
CA MET A 34 6.25 7.81 20.16
C MET A 34 7.23 8.92 20.55
N ALA A 35 7.63 9.76 19.59
CA ALA A 35 8.47 10.94 19.81
C ALA A 35 7.69 12.18 20.32
N GLY A 36 6.39 12.06 20.61
CA GLY A 36 5.55 13.16 21.12
C GLY A 36 4.94 14.06 20.04
N ASN A 37 5.16 13.79 18.75
CA ASN A 37 4.53 14.51 17.65
C ASN A 37 3.26 13.79 17.18
N HIS A 38 2.19 13.89 17.97
CA HIS A 38 0.96 13.14 17.76
C HIS A 38 0.20 13.61 16.51
N ALA A 39 0.18 14.92 16.24
CA ALA A 39 -0.54 15.49 15.10
C ALA A 39 0.03 14.98 13.78
N LEU A 40 1.36 15.06 13.60
CA LEU A 40 2.01 14.59 12.38
C LEU A 40 2.08 13.06 12.33
N GLY A 41 2.28 12.41 13.48
CA GLY A 41 2.40 10.96 13.58
C GLY A 41 1.11 10.23 13.17
N TRP A 42 -0.05 10.64 13.69
CA TRP A 42 -1.32 10.05 13.29
C TRP A 42 -1.73 10.39 11.86
N LEU A 43 -1.38 11.59 11.38
CA LEU A 43 -1.60 11.98 9.98
C LEU A 43 -0.89 11.04 9.00
N ILE A 44 0.27 10.50 9.38
CA ILE A 44 1.03 9.56 8.54
C ILE A 44 0.62 8.10 8.81
N ALA A 45 0.37 7.72 10.07
CA ALA A 45 0.07 6.35 10.46
C ALA A 45 -1.32 5.88 9.99
N LEU A 46 -2.36 6.71 10.15
CA LEU A 46 -3.73 6.33 9.79
C LEU A 46 -3.92 6.00 8.30
N PRO A 47 -3.40 6.79 7.35
CA PRO A 47 -3.54 6.46 5.93
C PRO A 47 -2.59 5.36 5.46
N ALA A 48 -1.75 4.78 6.30
CA ALA A 48 -0.78 3.76 5.89
C ALA A 48 -1.45 2.54 5.22
N ALA A 49 -2.52 2.02 5.83
CA ALA A 49 -3.29 0.91 5.28
C ALA A 49 -3.98 1.25 3.94
N PRO A 50 -4.76 2.35 3.82
CA PRO A 50 -5.36 2.72 2.54
C PRO A 50 -4.32 3.13 1.48
N ALA A 51 -3.17 3.69 1.86
CA ALA A 51 -2.08 3.98 0.93
C ALA A 51 -1.49 2.69 0.32
N GLY A 52 -1.22 1.68 1.16
CA GLY A 52 -0.73 0.37 0.70
C GLY A 52 -1.78 -0.37 -0.15
N GLY A 53 -3.02 -0.46 0.32
CA GLY A 53 -4.11 -1.12 -0.40
C GLY A 53 -4.53 -0.40 -1.68
N GLY A 54 -4.47 0.94 -1.69
CA GLY A 54 -4.80 1.78 -2.83
C GLY A 54 -3.88 1.53 -4.03
N LEU A 55 -2.58 1.30 -3.79
CA LEU A 55 -1.65 0.93 -4.85
C LEU A 55 -2.00 -0.42 -5.48
N GLY A 56 -2.35 -1.41 -4.65
CA GLY A 56 -2.85 -2.71 -5.14
C GLY A 56 -4.11 -2.57 -5.99
N LEU A 57 -5.07 -1.74 -5.55
CA LEU A 57 -6.29 -1.46 -6.31
C LEU A 57 -6.00 -0.80 -7.67
N LEU A 58 -5.05 0.14 -7.72
CA LEU A 58 -4.65 0.79 -8.97
C LEU A 58 -4.02 -0.20 -9.96
N LEU A 59 -3.16 -1.10 -9.47
CA LEU A 59 -2.57 -2.16 -10.29
C LEU A 59 -3.65 -3.13 -10.80
N ALA A 60 -4.60 -3.50 -9.94
CA ALA A 60 -5.72 -4.36 -10.33
C ALA A 60 -6.61 -3.70 -11.40
N ARG A 61 -6.92 -2.40 -11.25
CA ARG A 61 -7.66 -1.62 -12.26
C ARG A 61 -6.93 -1.52 -13.60
N LYS A 62 -5.59 -1.49 -13.60
CA LYS A 62 -4.80 -1.53 -14.84
C LYS A 62 -4.92 -2.88 -15.53
N LEU A 63 -4.87 -3.99 -14.78
CA LEU A 63 -5.02 -5.32 -15.36
C LEU A 63 -6.44 -5.59 -15.86
N ALA A 64 -7.46 -5.16 -15.12
CA ALA A 64 -8.86 -5.31 -15.50
C ALA A 64 -9.20 -4.61 -16.85
N ARG A 65 -8.51 -3.53 -17.20
CA ARG A 65 -8.67 -2.85 -18.49
C ARG A 65 -8.10 -3.61 -19.70
N LYS A 66 -7.35 -4.69 -19.47
CA LYS A 66 -6.81 -5.58 -20.53
C LYS A 66 -7.68 -6.82 -20.77
N MET A 67 -8.73 -6.98 -19.96
CA MET A 67 -9.80 -7.96 -20.21
C MET A 67 -10.61 -7.49 -21.40
#